data_AF-A0A2P5BQ18-F1
#
_entry.id   AF-A0A2P5BQ18-F1
#
_cell.length_a   1.000
_cell.length_b   1.000
_cell.length_c   1.000
_cell.angle_alpha   90.00
_cell.angle_beta   90.00
_cell.angle_gamma   90.00
#
_symmetry.space_group_name_H-M   'P 1'
#
loop_
_entity.id
_entity.type
_entity.pdbx_description
1 polymer ?
#
loop_
_entity_poly.entity_id
_entity_poly.type
_entity_poly.pdbx_seq_one_letter_code
_entity_poly.pdbx_strand_id
1 'polypeptide(L)'
;MNGKEIFLGNPLFLTNNRTRDFKFLKDRIASRLEGWKFKLLSQAERTTLIKSVVQAILAYNVSTLRFPSSICDDLYKVVRKF
;
A
#
# COMPACT_ATOMS: atom_id res chain seq x y z
N MET A 1 -2.95 -27.37 -5.50
CA MET A 1 -2.95 -26.40 -4.37
C MET A 1 -3.24 -25.02 -4.96
N ASN A 2 -4.39 -24.43 -4.66
CA ASN A 2 -4.80 -23.13 -5.20
C ASN A 2 -3.95 -22.03 -4.55
N GLY A 3 -3.03 -21.41 -5.30
CA GLY A 3 -2.09 -20.39 -4.83
C GLY A 3 -2.72 -19.03 -4.45
N LYS A 4 -3.85 -19.04 -3.74
CA LYS A 4 -4.61 -17.85 -3.33
C LYS A 4 -4.97 -17.90 -1.84
N GLU A 5 -4.12 -18.53 -1.04
CA GLU A 5 -4.28 -18.59 0.42
C GLU A 5 -3.78 -17.28 1.04
N ILE A 6 -4.63 -16.65 1.86
CA ILE A 6 -4.34 -15.36 2.50
C ILE A 6 -4.08 -15.61 3.98
N PHE A 7 -2.92 -15.20 4.46
CA PHE A 7 -2.55 -15.26 5.87
C PHE A 7 -2.18 -13.87 6.37
N LEU A 8 -2.75 -13.46 7.51
CA LEU A 8 -2.58 -12.12 8.09
C LEU A 8 -2.89 -10.99 7.09
N GLY A 9 -3.79 -11.22 6.14
CA GLY A 9 -4.16 -10.26 5.11
C GLY A 9 -3.16 -10.12 3.96
N ASN A 10 -2.19 -11.03 3.83
CA ASN A 10 -1.19 -11.06 2.76
C ASN A 10 -1.24 -12.41 2.03
N PRO A 11 -0.96 -12.46 0.71
CA PRO A 11 -0.87 -13.72 -0.01
C PRO A 11 0.31 -14.55 0.54
N LEU A 12 0.03 -15.79 0.94
CA LEU A 12 1.07 -16.74 1.39
C LEU A 12 2.01 -17.13 0.26
N PHE A 13 1.46 -17.24 -0.94
CA PHE A 13 2.21 -17.59 -2.15
C PHE A 13 2.15 -16.43 -3.13
N LEU A 14 3.33 -15.99 -3.58
CA LEU A 14 3.47 -14.93 -4.56
C LEU A 14 3.62 -15.57 -5.94
N THR A 15 2.91 -15.03 -6.92
CA THR A 15 3.01 -15.47 -8.32
C THR A 15 4.20 -14.77 -8.99
N ASN A 16 4.52 -15.19 -10.22
CA ASN A 16 5.46 -14.44 -11.07
C ASN A 16 4.95 -13.02 -11.43
N ASN A 17 3.65 -12.77 -11.27
CA ASN A 17 3.05 -11.45 -11.46
C ASN A 17 2.92 -10.69 -10.13
N ARG A 18 4.04 -10.13 -9.68
CA ARG A 18 4.12 -9.36 -8.44
C ARG A 18 3.15 -8.17 -8.41
N THR A 19 2.91 -7.54 -9.56
CA THR A 19 2.00 -6.40 -9.65
C THR A 19 0.58 -6.76 -9.21
N ARG A 20 0.12 -7.95 -9.61
CA ARG A 20 -1.18 -8.49 -9.18
C ARG A 20 -1.20 -8.83 -7.70
N ASP A 21 -0.13 -9.44 -7.21
CA ASP A 21 -0.06 -9.90 -5.82
C ASP A 21 -0.04 -8.75 -4.81
N PHE A 22 0.50 -7.58 -5.19
CA PHE A 22 0.54 -6.39 -4.32
C PHE A 22 -0.60 -5.39 -4.56
N LYS A 23 -1.51 -5.66 -5.51
CA LYS A 23 -2.65 -4.76 -5.83
C LYS A 23 -3.50 -4.45 -4.59
N PHE A 24 -3.68 -5.43 -3.69
CA PHE A 24 -4.45 -5.23 -2.46
C PHE A 24 -3.89 -4.13 -1.55
N LEU A 25 -2.56 -3.92 -1.53
CA LEU A 25 -1.94 -2.87 -0.72
C LEU A 25 -2.25 -1.49 -1.27
N LYS A 26 -2.23 -1.35 -2.60
CA LYS A 26 -2.64 -0.11 -3.27
C LYS A 26 -4.08 0.24 -2.91
N ASP A 27 -5.01 -0.69 -3.09
CA ASP A 27 -6.43 -0.51 -2.78
C ASP A 27 -6.63 -0.13 -1.30
N ARG A 28 -5.92 -0.81 -0.39
CA ARG A 28 -6.00 -0.53 1.05
C ARG A 28 -5.49 0.86 1.41
N ILE A 29 -4.41 1.32 0.78
CA ILE A 29 -3.87 2.67 0.99
C ILE A 29 -4.81 3.72 0.40
N ALA A 30 -5.29 3.52 -0.83
CA ALA A 30 -6.22 4.45 -1.48
C ALA A 30 -7.50 4.63 -0.67
N SER A 31 -8.13 3.52 -0.23
CA SER A 31 -9.34 3.56 0.60
C SER A 31 -9.10 4.28 1.94
N ARG A 32 -7.92 4.10 2.55
CA ARG A 32 -7.57 4.83 3.77
C ARG A 32 -7.35 6.31 3.52
N LEU A 33 -6.79 6.71 2.38
CA LEU A 33 -6.58 8.12 2.05
C LEU A 33 -7.89 8.82 1.66
N GLU A 34 -8.76 8.18 0.88
CA GLU A 34 -10.06 8.74 0.47
C GLU A 34 -10.97 9.10 1.66
N GLY A 35 -10.86 8.38 2.78
CA GLY A 35 -11.62 8.66 4.00
C GLY A 35 -11.19 9.92 4.76
N TRP A 36 -10.07 10.56 4.41
CA TRP A 36 -9.52 11.68 5.18
C TRP A 36 -9.85 13.04 4.56
N LYS A 37 -10.18 14.02 5.41
CA LYS A 37 -10.52 15.39 5.00
C LYS A 37 -9.28 16.17 4.54
N PHE A 38 -8.83 15.92 3.30
CA PHE A 38 -7.65 16.58 2.73
C PHE A 38 -7.71 18.12 2.80
N LYS A 39 -8.91 18.70 2.64
CA LYS A 39 -9.13 20.16 2.63
C LYS A 39 -8.80 20.86 3.96
N LEU A 40 -8.69 20.12 5.07
CA LEU A 40 -8.40 20.67 6.39
C LEU A 40 -6.92 20.58 6.77
N LEU A 41 -6.10 19.90 5.97
CA LEU A 41 -4.70 19.64 6.28
C LEU A 41 -3.77 20.48 5.41
N SER A 42 -2.76 21.07 6.04
CA SER A 42 -1.62 21.69 5.34
C SER A 42 -0.78 20.64 4.59
N GLN A 43 0.06 21.08 3.65
CA GLN A 43 0.91 20.18 2.87
C GLN A 43 1.85 19.34 3.75
N ALA A 44 2.41 19.94 4.81
CA ALA A 44 3.29 19.26 5.75
C ALA A 44 2.55 18.14 6.52
N GLU A 45 1.33 18.44 6.96
CA GLU A 45 0.48 17.48 7.68
C GLU A 45 0.03 16.34 6.78
N ARG A 46 -0.35 16.62 5.52
CA ARG A 46 -0.68 15.57 4.54
C ARG A 46 0.48 14.63 4.31
N THR A 47 1.69 15.18 4.13
CA THR A 47 2.89 14.37 3.89
C THR A 47 3.21 13.48 5.10
N THR A 48 3.08 14.02 6.30
CA THR A 48 3.31 13.29 7.55
C THR A 48 2.26 12.19 7.74
N LEU A 49 1.00 12.51 7.50
CA LEU A 49 -0.12 11.56 7.57
C LEU A 49 0.09 10.41 6.61
N ILE A 50 0.33 10.70 5.32
CA ILE A 50 0.55 9.69 4.29
C ILE A 50 1.71 8.77 4.70
N LYS A 51 2.86 9.34 5.11
CA LYS A 51 4.01 8.54 5.54
C LYS A 51 3.62 7.59 6.66
N SER A 52 2.93 8.07 7.69
CA SER A 52 2.52 7.23 8.82
C SER A 52 1.55 6.11 8.41
N VAL A 53 0.54 6.42 7.59
CA VAL A 53 -0.49 5.46 7.17
C VAL A 53 0.10 4.41 6.25
N VAL A 54 0.88 4.84 5.25
CA VAL A 54 1.55 3.93 4.31
C VAL A 54 2.52 3.02 5.06
N GLN A 55 3.33 3.56 5.96
CA GLN A 55 4.29 2.77 6.73
C GLN A 55 3.59 1.77 7.67
N ALA A 56 2.49 2.16 8.32
CA ALA A 56 1.73 1.23 9.18
C ALA A 56 1.10 0.07 8.39
N ILE A 57 0.58 0.33 7.18
CA ILE A 57 -0.02 -0.69 6.32
C ILE A 57 1.06 -1.63 5.75
N LEU A 58 2.20 -1.08 5.38
CA LEU A 58 3.28 -1.82 4.72
C LEU A 58 4.26 -2.47 5.69
N ALA A 59 4.25 -2.14 6.99
CA ALA A 59 5.25 -2.61 7.97
C ALA A 59 5.53 -4.11 7.91
N TYR A 60 4.48 -4.94 7.91
CA TYR A 60 4.64 -6.40 7.81
C TYR A 60 5.15 -6.84 6.43
N ASN A 61 4.65 -6.19 5.37
CA ASN A 61 4.96 -6.54 3.99
C ASN A 61 6.42 -6.22 3.63
N VAL A 62 6.94 -5.08 4.08
CA VAL A 62 8.34 -4.70 3.80
C VAL A 62 9.33 -5.54 4.60
N SER A 63 8.94 -6.06 5.77
CA SER A 63 9.77 -6.95 6.58
C SER A 63 9.83 -8.37 6.05
N THR A 64 8.78 -8.84 5.36
CA THR A 64 8.64 -10.25 4.97
C THR A 64 8.81 -10.48 3.47
N LEU A 65 8.60 -9.45 2.62
CA LEU A 65 8.54 -9.59 1.17
C LEU A 65 9.48 -8.62 0.45
N ARG A 66 10.06 -9.09 -0.66
CA ARG A 66 10.82 -8.22 -1.58
C ARG A 66 9.85 -7.39 -2.43
N PHE A 67 9.88 -6.07 -2.26
CA PHE A 67 9.03 -5.14 -2.97
C PHE A 67 9.53 -4.85 -4.39
N PRO A 68 8.69 -4.96 -5.44
CA PRO A 68 9.05 -4.53 -6.79
C PRO A 68 9.02 -3.00 -6.89
N SER A 69 9.96 -2.42 -7.64
CA SER A 69 9.98 -0.98 -7.92
C SER A 69 8.67 -0.47 -8.54
N SER A 70 8.06 -1.25 -9.44
CA SER A 70 6.78 -0.90 -10.07
C SER A 70 5.63 -0.68 -9.08
N ILE A 71 5.65 -1.35 -7.91
CA ILE A 71 4.65 -1.13 -6.86
C ILE A 71 4.96 0.17 -6.12
N CYS A 72 6.23 0.47 -5.85
CA CYS A 72 6.62 1.74 -5.25
C CYS A 72 6.19 2.92 -6.13
N ASP A 73 6.40 2.85 -7.45
CA ASP A 73 5.93 3.86 -8.41
C ASP A 73 4.40 4.06 -8.36
N ASP A 74 3.67 2.96 -8.28
CA ASP A 74 2.21 3.00 -8.25
C ASP A 74 1.67 3.58 -6.93
N LEU A 75 2.31 3.25 -5.81
CA LEU A 75 2.05 3.90 -4.51
C LEU A 75 2.36 5.40 -4.55
N TYR A 76 3.47 5.79 -5.20
CA TYR A 76 3.83 7.19 -5.37
C TYR A 76 2.75 7.97 -6.14
N LYS A 77 2.14 7.35 -7.16
CA LYS A 77 1.01 7.94 -7.90
C LYS A 77 -0.24 8.09 -7.04
N VAL A 78 -0.52 7.15 -6.14
CA VAL A 78 -1.65 7.26 -5.20
C VAL A 78 -1.41 8.40 -4.21
N VAL A 79 -0.21 8.46 -3.63
CA VAL A 79 0.20 9.53 -2.70
C VAL A 79 0.14 10.90 -3.35
N ARG A 80 0.59 11.04 -4.60
CA ARG A 80 0.56 12.34 -5.33
C ARG A 80 -0.85 12.88 -5.56
N LYS A 81 -1.88 12.04 -5.49
CA LYS A 81 -3.29 12.45 -5.65
C LYS A 81 -3.93 12.95 -4.35
N PHE A 82 -3.28 12.76 -3.19
CA PHE A 82 -3.77 13.13 -1.86
C PHE A 82 -3.07 14.41 -1.35
#